data_AF-C9RF48-F1
#
_entry.id   AF-C9RF48-F1
#
_cell.length_a   1.000
_cell.length_b   1.000
_cell.length_c   1.000
_cell.angle_alpha   90.00
_cell.angle_beta   90.00
_cell.angle_gamma   90.00
#
_symmetry.space_group_name_H-M   'P 1'
#
loop_
_entity.id
_entity.type
_entity.pdbx_description
1 polymer ?
#
loop_
_entity_poly.entity_id
_entity_poly.type
_entity_poly.pdbx_seq_one_letter_code
_entity_poly.pdbx_strand_id
1 'polypeptide(L)'
;MDFESIIFLTYLAFLFVILPFLMDVVVYMKFKDGLGLKEEDIIMTIYNFVRYRHEKILGFRSTIIIILADIILAIGFIICGYYLKFNIWFILASIVIYTYVIYLIRCKIYSKFFNNIKSVELH
;
A
#
# COMPACT_ATOMS: atom_id res chain seq x y z
N MET A 1 25.73 -0.79 -15.71
CA MET A 1 24.88 -1.24 -14.60
C MET A 1 25.01 -2.75 -14.55
N ASP A 2 25.68 -3.22 -13.52
CA ASP A 2 25.86 -4.63 -13.16
C ASP A 2 24.54 -5.28 -12.73
N PHE A 3 24.44 -6.60 -12.87
CA PHE A 3 23.22 -7.37 -12.63
C PHE A 3 22.66 -7.18 -11.21
N GLU A 4 23.54 -7.07 -10.21
CA GLU A 4 23.17 -6.82 -8.81
C GLU A 4 22.52 -5.45 -8.62
N SER A 5 23.07 -4.41 -9.27
CA SER A 5 22.47 -3.07 -9.28
C SER A 5 21.07 -3.06 -9.90
N ILE A 6 20.81 -3.89 -10.92
CA ILE A 6 19.45 -4.01 -11.51
C ILE A 6 18.49 -4.63 -10.49
N ILE A 7 18.88 -5.74 -9.86
CA ILE A 7 18.05 -6.44 -8.85
C ILE A 7 17.73 -5.51 -7.69
N PHE A 8 18.72 -4.77 -7.20
CA PHE A 8 18.52 -3.82 -6.11
C PHE A 8 17.57 -2.68 -6.50
N LEU A 9 17.73 -2.10 -7.70
CA LEU A 9 16.84 -1.04 -8.18
C LEU A 9 15.40 -1.53 -8.36
N THR A 10 15.21 -2.73 -8.91
CA THR A 10 13.90 -3.37 -9.05
C THR A 10 13.28 -3.63 -7.68
N TYR A 11 14.05 -4.11 -6.71
CA TYR A 11 13.59 -4.33 -5.34
C TYR A 11 13.13 -3.03 -4.67
N LEU A 12 13.87 -1.93 -4.84
CA LEU A 12 13.46 -0.61 -4.35
C LEU A 12 12.15 -0.15 -4.98
N ALA A 13 12.01 -0.22 -6.31
CA ALA A 13 10.76 0.15 -6.98
C ALA A 13 9.57 -0.70 -6.49
N PHE A 14 9.82 -1.99 -6.23
CA PHE A 14 8.81 -2.89 -5.72
C PHE A 14 8.34 -2.52 -4.31
N LEU A 15 9.28 -2.18 -3.41
CA LEU A 15 8.97 -1.75 -2.04
C LEU A 15 8.28 -0.39 -1.99
N PHE A 16 8.76 0.62 -2.74
CA PHE A 16 8.25 1.99 -2.61
C PHE A 16 6.99 2.28 -3.40
N VAL A 17 6.76 1.56 -4.51
CA VAL A 17 5.70 1.92 -5.46
C VAL A 17 4.70 0.78 -5.62
N ILE A 18 5.18 -0.39 -6.04
CA ILE A 18 4.29 -1.47 -6.49
C ILE A 18 3.54 -2.10 -5.32
N LEU A 19 4.24 -2.50 -4.25
CA LEU A 19 3.61 -3.14 -3.10
C LEU A 19 2.63 -2.23 -2.35
N PRO A 20 2.98 -0.98 -2.01
CA PRO A 20 2.04 -0.08 -1.35
C PRO A 20 0.78 0.17 -2.19
N PHE A 21 0.95 0.32 -3.51
CA PHE A 21 -0.17 0.50 -4.44
C PHE A 21 -1.07 -0.74 -4.50
N LEU A 22 -0.48 -1.93 -4.68
CA LEU A 22 -1.24 -3.19 -4.67
C LEU A 22 -2.00 -3.37 -3.36
N MET A 23 -1.37 -3.06 -2.22
CA MET A 23 -2.03 -3.15 -0.92
C MET A 23 -3.18 -2.16 -0.77
N ASP A 24 -3.03 -0.93 -1.29
CA ASP A 24 -4.13 0.03 -1.31
C ASP A 24 -5.33 -0.51 -2.12
N VAL A 25 -5.08 -1.13 -3.28
CA VAL A 25 -6.13 -1.74 -4.11
C VAL A 25 -6.79 -2.92 -3.40
N VAL A 26 -6.02 -3.81 -2.78
CA VAL A 26 -6.55 -4.96 -2.03
C VAL A 26 -7.43 -4.50 -0.87
N VAL A 27 -6.99 -3.49 -0.11
CA VAL A 27 -7.77 -2.93 1.00
C VAL A 27 -9.02 -2.23 0.49
N TYR A 28 -8.94 -1.50 -0.62
CA TYR A 28 -10.11 -0.93 -1.27
C TYR A 28 -11.13 -2.01 -1.68
N MET A 29 -10.69 -3.09 -2.32
CA MET A 29 -11.55 -4.21 -2.71
C MET A 29 -12.24 -4.87 -1.51
N LYS A 30 -11.57 -4.92 -0.36
CA LYS A 30 -12.16 -5.43 0.89
C LYS A 30 -13.28 -4.53 1.44
N PHE A 31 -13.23 -3.23 1.17
CA PHE A 31 -14.18 -2.26 1.72
C PHE A 31 -15.17 -1.68 0.70
N LYS A 32 -15.01 -1.97 -0.60
CA LYS A 32 -15.84 -1.45 -1.69
C LYS A 32 -17.34 -1.76 -1.52
N ASP A 33 -17.66 -2.93 -0.96
CA ASP A 33 -19.06 -3.35 -0.75
C ASP A 33 -19.73 -2.46 0.29
N GLY A 34 -18.96 -1.98 1.28
CA GLY A 34 -19.41 -1.02 2.28
C GLY A 34 -19.58 0.41 1.75
N LEU A 35 -19.08 0.70 0.55
CA LEU A 35 -19.26 1.96 -0.19
C LEU A 35 -20.40 1.91 -1.21
N GLY A 36 -21.09 0.76 -1.36
CA GLY A 36 -22.14 0.58 -2.37
C GLY A 36 -21.63 0.52 -3.81
N LEU A 37 -20.33 0.27 -4.00
CA LEU A 37 -19.71 0.14 -5.32
C LEU A 37 -19.87 -1.30 -5.82
N LYS A 38 -20.44 -1.47 -7.02
CA LYS A 38 -20.71 -2.79 -7.60
C LYS A 38 -19.43 -3.50 -8.05
N GLU A 39 -19.52 -4.81 -8.25
CA GLU A 39 -18.48 -5.57 -8.95
C GLU A 39 -18.36 -5.11 -10.40
N GLU A 40 -17.27 -4.41 -10.69
CA GLU A 40 -16.89 -3.96 -12.03
C GLU A 40 -15.54 -4.59 -12.39
N ASP A 41 -15.24 -4.65 -13.69
CA ASP A 41 -13.97 -5.17 -14.23
C ASP A 41 -12.74 -4.61 -13.49
N ILE A 42 -11.64 -5.36 -13.48
CA ILE A 42 -10.39 -4.99 -12.77
C ILE A 42 -9.90 -3.59 -13.19
N ILE A 43 -10.00 -3.25 -14.48
CA ILE A 43 -9.59 -1.94 -15.01
C ILE A 43 -10.48 -0.82 -14.42
N MET A 44 -11.79 -1.06 -14.36
CA MET A 44 -12.74 -0.09 -13.81
C MET A 44 -12.58 0.06 -12.29
N THR A 45 -12.29 -1.04 -11.59
CA THR A 45 -11.91 -1.04 -10.17
C THR A 45 -10.68 -0.17 -9.91
N ILE A 46 -9.62 -0.32 -10.72
CA ILE A 46 -8.40 0.48 -10.59
C ILE A 46 -8.70 1.96 -10.90
N TYR A 47 -9.50 2.24 -11.93
CA TYR A 47 -9.91 3.60 -12.28
C TYR A 47 -10.70 4.26 -11.14
N ASN A 48 -11.72 3.59 -10.61
CA ASN A 48 -12.52 4.07 -9.49
C ASN A 48 -11.69 4.22 -8.23
N PHE A 49 -10.75 3.32 -7.97
CA PHE A 49 -9.79 3.45 -6.86
C PHE A 49 -8.89 4.67 -7.04
N VAL A 50 -8.28 4.88 -8.21
CA VAL A 50 -7.41 6.03 -8.48
C VAL A 50 -8.19 7.33 -8.35
N ARG A 51 -9.39 7.38 -8.92
CA ARG A 51 -10.30 8.52 -8.83
C ARG A 51 -10.70 8.79 -7.38
N TYR A 52 -11.12 7.77 -6.63
CA TYR A 52 -11.44 7.89 -5.21
C TYR A 52 -10.23 8.31 -4.37
N ARG A 53 -9.05 7.77 -4.66
CA ARG A 53 -7.81 8.16 -4.02
C ARG A 53 -7.50 9.64 -4.28
N HIS A 54 -7.77 10.12 -5.50
CA HIS A 54 -7.57 11.51 -5.87
C HIS A 54 -8.59 12.46 -5.25
N GLU A 55 -9.87 12.10 -5.27
CA GLU A 55 -10.97 12.95 -4.82
C GLU A 55 -11.12 12.95 -3.29
N LYS A 56 -10.93 11.80 -2.62
CA LYS A 56 -11.30 11.60 -1.20
C LYS A 56 -10.10 11.35 -0.29
N ILE A 57 -9.01 10.77 -0.79
CA ILE A 57 -7.85 10.39 0.05
C ILE A 57 -6.75 11.47 -0.02
N LEU A 58 -6.40 11.97 -1.20
CA LEU A 58 -5.32 12.95 -1.39
C LEU A 58 -5.55 14.28 -0.66
N GLY A 59 -6.80 14.63 -0.30
CA GLY A 59 -7.12 15.79 0.55
C GLY A 59 -7.00 15.55 2.07
N PHE A 60 -6.81 14.31 2.53
CA PHE A 60 -6.79 13.97 3.96
C PHE A 60 -5.38 13.84 4.52
N ARG A 61 -5.17 14.32 5.76
CA ARG A 61 -3.93 14.16 6.54
C ARG A 61 -3.45 12.70 6.62
N SER A 62 -4.37 11.74 6.52
CA SER A 62 -4.09 10.30 6.51
C SER A 62 -3.19 9.84 5.36
N THR A 63 -3.18 10.54 4.22
CA THR A 63 -2.35 10.20 3.05
C THR A 63 -0.88 10.48 3.29
N ILE A 64 -0.56 11.58 3.96
CA ILE A 64 0.81 11.90 4.36
C ILE A 64 1.32 10.86 5.36
N ILE A 65 0.49 10.46 6.32
CA ILE A 65 0.83 9.41 7.31
C ILE A 65 1.09 8.08 6.62
N ILE A 66 0.27 7.73 5.63
CA ILE A 66 0.43 6.54 4.79
C ILE A 66 1.79 6.55 4.07
N ILE A 67 2.13 7.65 3.38
CA ILE A 67 3.38 7.78 2.64
C ILE A 67 4.59 7.71 3.59
N LEU A 68 4.52 8.41 4.72
CA LEU A 68 5.59 8.38 5.73
C LEU A 68 5.79 6.97 6.31
N ALA A 69 4.71 6.23 6.58
CA ALA A 69 4.80 4.86 7.07
C ALA A 69 5.47 3.94 6.04
N ASP A 70 5.12 4.06 4.76
CA ASP A 70 5.71 3.25 3.68
C ASP A 70 7.21 3.53 3.53
N ILE A 71 7.61 4.80 3.64
CA ILE A 71 9.02 5.23 3.59
C ILE A 71 9.80 4.66 4.78
N ILE A 72 9.29 4.82 6.01
CA ILE A 72 9.97 4.33 7.23
C ILE A 72 10.15 2.81 7.17
N LEU A 73 9.10 2.08 6.75
CA LEU A 73 9.17 0.63 6.59
C LEU A 73 10.19 0.24 5.52
N ALA A 74 10.16 0.88 4.35
CA ALA A 74 11.05 0.55 3.25
C ALA A 74 12.53 0.79 3.63
N ILE A 75 12.83 1.90 4.32
CA ILE A 75 14.16 2.19 4.87
C ILE A 75 14.62 1.08 5.82
N GLY A 76 13.74 0.62 6.72
CA GLY A 76 14.06 -0.48 7.65
C GLY A 76 14.46 -1.77 6.92
N PHE A 77 13.77 -2.13 5.84
CA PHE A 77 14.11 -3.30 5.03
C PHE A 77 15.36 -3.12 4.17
N ILE A 78 15.66 -1.90 3.71
CA ILE A 78 16.91 -1.60 2.99
C ILE A 78 18.11 -1.76 3.92
N ILE A 79 18.01 -1.21 5.14
CA ILE A 79 19.06 -1.32 6.16
C ILE A 79 19.27 -2.80 6.54
N CYS A 80 18.19 -3.56 6.77
CA CYS A 80 18.31 -5.00 7.04
C CYS A 80 18.95 -5.77 5.88
N GLY A 81 18.59 -5.43 4.63
CA GLY A 81 19.16 -6.06 3.45
C GLY A 81 20.66 -5.81 3.30
N TYR A 82 21.11 -4.61 3.64
CA TYR A 82 22.53 -4.26 3.67
C TYR A 82 23.32 -5.14 4.66
N TYR A 83 22.82 -5.28 5.91
CA TYR A 83 23.51 -6.09 6.93
C TYR A 83 23.44 -7.61 6.67
N LEU A 84 22.37 -8.09 6.01
CA LEU A 84 22.18 -9.50 5.68
C LEU A 84 22.72 -9.89 4.29
N LYS A 85 23.46 -8.99 3.63
CA LYS A 85 24.08 -9.20 2.30
C LYS A 85 23.09 -9.58 1.19
N PHE A 86 21.88 -9.01 1.20
CA PHE A 86 20.91 -9.08 0.09
C PHE A 86 20.72 -10.49 -0.54
N ASN A 87 20.53 -11.52 0.30
CA ASN A 87 20.24 -12.88 -0.17
C ASN A 87 18.81 -12.98 -0.74
N ILE A 88 18.58 -13.83 -1.74
CA ILE A 88 17.24 -14.12 -2.29
C ILE A 88 16.22 -14.50 -1.22
N TRP A 89 16.63 -15.25 -0.19
CA TRP A 89 15.78 -15.61 0.94
C TRP A 89 15.36 -14.40 1.77
N PHE A 90 16.27 -13.42 1.93
CA PHE A 90 15.95 -12.16 2.59
C PHE A 90 14.94 -11.36 1.77
N ILE A 91 15.10 -11.29 0.43
CA ILE A 91 14.17 -10.61 -0.46
C ILE A 91 12.76 -11.22 -0.37
N LEU A 92 12.65 -12.55 -0.36
CA LEU A 92 11.36 -13.22 -0.23
C LEU A 92 10.72 -12.95 1.14
N ALA A 93 11.48 -13.10 2.23
CA ALA A 93 11.00 -12.84 3.57
C ALA A 93 10.60 -11.36 3.76
N SER A 94 11.38 -10.42 3.21
CA SER A 94 11.09 -8.99 3.30
C SER A 94 9.82 -8.62 2.57
N ILE A 95 9.60 -9.15 1.36
CA ILE A 95 8.36 -8.93 0.61
C ILE A 95 7.15 -9.41 1.43
N VAL A 96 7.22 -10.63 2.00
CA VAL A 96 6.10 -11.19 2.78
C VAL A 96 5.81 -10.33 4.02
N ILE A 97 6.84 -10.00 4.81
CA ILE A 97 6.66 -9.22 6.03
C ILE A 97 6.21 -7.79 5.71
N TYR A 98 6.82 -7.14 4.72
CA TYR A 98 6.46 -5.78 4.29
C TYR A 98 5.01 -5.72 3.82
N THR A 99 4.61 -6.67 2.98
CA THR A 99 3.23 -6.78 2.47
C THR A 99 2.24 -6.95 3.63
N TYR A 100 2.54 -7.84 4.57
CA TYR A 100 1.68 -8.08 5.72
C TYR A 100 1.55 -6.86 6.64
N VAL A 101 2.66 -6.20 6.96
CA VAL A 101 2.66 -5.01 7.83
C VAL A 101 1.92 -3.85 7.18
N ILE A 102 2.15 -3.58 5.90
CA ILE A 102 1.40 -2.55 5.18
C ILE A 102 -0.09 -2.89 5.13
N TYR A 103 -0.44 -4.14 4.82
CA TYR A 103 -1.84 -4.57 4.80
C TYR A 103 -2.55 -4.26 6.14
N LEU A 104 -1.91 -4.55 7.28
CA LEU A 104 -2.46 -4.27 8.60
C LEU A 104 -2.62 -2.76 8.85
N ILE A 105 -1.59 -1.97 8.52
CA ILE A 105 -1.63 -0.51 8.67
C ILE A 105 -2.76 0.07 7.82
N ARG A 106 -2.84 -0.32 6.55
CA ARG A 106 -3.88 0.13 5.62
C ARG A 106 -5.27 -0.29 6.08
N CYS A 107 -5.48 -1.55 6.48
CA CYS A 107 -6.76 -1.98 7.03
C CYS A 107 -7.21 -1.11 8.20
N LYS A 108 -6.31 -0.77 9.13
CA LYS A 108 -6.63 0.08 10.29
C LYS A 108 -6.97 1.51 9.88
N ILE A 109 -6.18 2.11 8.98
CA ILE A 109 -6.41 3.48 8.50
C ILE A 109 -7.71 3.58 7.71
N TYR A 110 -7.91 2.68 6.74
CA TYR A 110 -9.11 2.64 5.91
C TYR A 110 -10.35 2.30 6.74
N SER A 111 -10.30 1.36 7.68
CA SER A 111 -11.44 1.07 8.57
C SER A 111 -11.87 2.31 9.38
N LYS A 112 -10.90 3.07 9.93
CA LYS A 112 -11.19 4.32 10.64
C LYS A 112 -11.80 5.37 9.70
N PHE A 113 -11.31 5.45 8.47
CA PHE A 113 -11.84 6.35 7.45
C PHE A 113 -13.27 5.99 7.04
N PHE A 114 -13.56 4.72 6.79
CA PHE A 114 -14.89 4.24 6.41
C PHE A 114 -15.92 4.42 7.54
N ASN A 115 -15.53 4.16 8.79
CA ASN A 115 -16.41 4.43 9.94
C ASN A 115 -16.75 5.91 10.07
N ASN A 116 -15.77 6.81 9.82
CA ASN A 116 -16.02 8.24 9.81
C ASN A 116 -16.97 8.65 8.66
N ILE A 117 -16.82 8.10 7.45
CA ILE A 117 -17.74 8.41 6.33
C ILE A 117 -19.18 7.99 6.67
N LYS A 118 -19.37 6.76 7.16
CA LYS A 118 -20.70 6.27 7.57
C LYS A 118 -21.35 7.15 8.63
N SER A 119 -20.57 7.67 9.59
CA SER A 119 -21.11 8.57 10.63
C SER A 119 -21.52 9.95 10.09
N VAL A 120 -20.95 10.40 8.97
CA VAL A 120 -21.25 11.71 8.37
C VAL A 120 -22.48 11.66 7.46
N GLU A 121 -22.76 10.53 6.81
CA GLU A 121 -23.97 10.36 5.98
C GLU A 121 -25.26 10.09 6.78
N LEU A 122 -25.14 9.80 8.08
CA LEU A 122 -26.26 9.54 9.00
C LEU A 122 -26.75 10.81 9.75
N HIS A 123 -26.13 11.97 9.50
CA HIS A 123 -26.49 13.28 10.07
C HIS A 123 -26.89 14.27 8.98
#